data_AF-A0A5E4KES1-F1
#
_entry.id   AF-A0A5E4KES1-F1
#
_cell.length_a   1.000
_cell.length_b   1.000
_cell.length_c   1.000
_cell.angle_alpha   90.00
_cell.angle_beta   90.00
_cell.angle_gamma   90.00
#
_symmetry.space_group_name_H-M   'P 1'
#
loop_
_entity.id
_entity.type
_entity.pdbx_description
1 polymer ?
#
loop_
_entity_poly.entity_id
_entity_poly.type
_entity_poly.pdbx_seq_one_letter_code
_entity_poly.pdbx_strand_id
1 'polypeptide(L)'
;MAIELIILLLAVLAVIVVYYVLKSATHLIVNTILGLILLVVSNIVFKLGISYSAFVLLICALGGIPGAVLVILLHVLRIAF
;
A
#
# COMPACT_ATOMS: atom_id res chain seq x y z
N MET A 1 -7.74 -38.37 5.21
CA MET A 1 -8.51 -38.05 3.98
C MET A 1 -9.01 -36.60 3.96
N ALA A 2 -9.88 -36.13 4.87
CA ALA A 2 -10.42 -34.74 4.81
C ALA A 2 -9.41 -33.62 5.11
N ILE A 3 -8.49 -33.85 6.05
CA ILE A 3 -7.48 -32.85 6.49
C ILE A 3 -6.43 -32.60 5.40
N GLU A 4 -6.02 -33.65 4.69
CA GLU A 4 -5.08 -33.56 3.56
C GLU A 4 -5.68 -32.73 2.42
N LEU A 5 -6.99 -32.88 2.17
CA LEU A 5 -7.72 -32.10 1.17
C LEU A 5 -7.79 -30.61 1.53
N ILE A 6 -8.03 -30.30 2.82
CA ILE A 6 -8.08 -28.93 3.33
C ILE A 6 -6.70 -28.25 3.25
N ILE A 7 -5.64 -28.97 3.61
CA ILE A 7 -4.27 -28.46 3.54
C ILE A 7 -3.86 -28.21 2.08
N LEU A 8 -4.23 -29.10 1.16
CA LEU A 8 -4.01 -28.91 -0.28
C LEU A 8 -4.76 -27.69 -0.80
N LEU A 9 -6.04 -27.53 -0.43
CA LEU A 9 -6.84 -26.38 -0.85
C LEU A 9 -6.23 -25.06 -0.34
N LEU A 10 -5.80 -25.03 0.92
CA LEU A 10 -5.18 -23.85 1.53
C LEU A 10 -3.83 -23.54 0.89
N ALA A 11 -3.03 -24.56 0.57
CA ALA A 11 -1.75 -24.40 -0.13
C ALA A 11 -1.94 -23.81 -1.54
N VAL A 12 -2.93 -24.31 -2.30
CA VAL A 12 -3.26 -23.76 -3.62
C VAL A 12 -3.73 -22.31 -3.50
N LEU A 13 -4.58 -22.00 -2.52
CA LEU A 13 -5.02 -20.63 -2.26
C LEU A 13 -3.84 -19.70 -1.93
N ALA A 14 -2.92 -20.15 -1.07
CA ALA A 14 -1.72 -19.40 -0.71
C ALA A 14 -0.83 -19.13 -1.93
N VAL A 15 -0.63 -20.11 -2.81
CA VAL A 15 0.14 -19.95 -4.05
C VAL A 15 -0.54 -18.94 -4.99
N ILE A 16 -1.86 -18.98 -5.13
CA ILE A 16 -2.61 -18.02 -5.95
C ILE A 16 -2.45 -16.59 -5.40
N VAL A 17 -2.57 -16.42 -4.08
CA VAL A 17 -2.37 -15.12 -3.42
C VAL A 17 -0.95 -14.61 -3.65
N VAL A 18 0.07 -15.44 -3.42
CA VAL A 18 1.48 -15.08 -3.64
C VAL A 18 1.74 -14.76 -5.10
N TYR A 19 1.19 -15.52 -6.05
CA TYR A 19 1.32 -15.26 -7.48
C TYR A 19 0.69 -13.91 -7.87
N TYR A 20 -0.48 -13.59 -7.34
CA TYR A 20 -1.11 -12.28 -7.54
C TYR A 20 -0.32 -11.15 -6.91
N VAL A 21 0.23 -11.34 -5.72
CA VAL A 21 1.08 -10.35 -5.04
C VAL A 21 2.39 -10.13 -5.82
N LEU A 22 3.05 -11.18 -6.30
CA LEU A 22 4.24 -11.05 -7.15
C LEU A 22 3.93 -10.38 -8.48
N LYS A 23 2.79 -10.71 -9.11
CA LYS A 23 2.35 -10.05 -10.34
C LYS A 23 1.94 -8.60 -10.11
N SER A 24 1.49 -8.28 -8.90
CA SER A 24 1.21 -6.92 -8.45
C SER A 24 2.49 -6.13 -8.14
N ALA A 25 3.67 -6.77 -8.00
CA ALA A 25 4.91 -6.06 -7.68
C ALA A 25 5.33 -5.01 -8.73
N THR A 26 5.08 -5.29 -10.01
CA THR A 26 5.26 -4.29 -11.09
C THR A 26 4.26 -3.14 -10.96
N HIS A 27 3.04 -3.45 -10.52
CA HIS A 27 2.03 -2.46 -10.18
C HIS A 27 2.39 -1.67 -8.92
N LEU A 28 3.03 -2.28 -7.92
CA LEU A 28 3.49 -1.62 -6.69
C LEU A 28 4.47 -0.49 -7.02
N ILE A 29 5.39 -0.68 -7.97
CA ILE A 29 6.33 0.37 -8.38
C ILE A 29 5.58 1.58 -8.95
N VAL A 30 4.66 1.35 -9.90
CA VAL A 30 3.88 2.43 -10.53
C VAL A 30 2.96 3.10 -9.52
N ASN A 31 2.33 2.32 -8.65
CA ASN A 31 1.42 2.79 -7.60
C ASN A 31 2.19 3.57 -6.51
N THR A 32 3.40 3.14 -6.14
CA THR A 32 4.34 3.87 -5.27
C THR A 32 4.68 5.22 -5.88
N ILE A 33 5.08 5.25 -7.15
CA ILE A 33 5.48 6.48 -7.85
C ILE A 33 4.29 7.44 -7.93
N LEU A 34 3.12 6.97 -8.35
CA LEU A 34 1.89 7.78 -8.40
C LEU A 34 1.48 8.28 -7.01
N GLY A 35 1.49 7.42 -5.99
CA GLY A 35 1.15 7.78 -4.62
C GLY A 35 2.13 8.79 -4.02
N LEU A 36 3.43 8.64 -4.29
CA LEU A 36 4.46 9.56 -3.82
C LEU A 36 4.37 10.91 -4.53
N ILE A 37 4.13 10.93 -5.85
CA ILE A 37 3.86 12.16 -6.61
C ILE A 37 2.64 12.87 -6.02
N LEU A 38 1.55 12.14 -5.76
CA LEU A 38 0.35 12.71 -5.17
C LEU A 38 0.62 13.30 -3.77
N LEU A 39 1.36 12.58 -2.93
CA LEU A 39 1.71 13.02 -1.58
C LEU A 39 2.57 14.29 -1.61
N VAL A 40 3.58 14.35 -2.49
CA VAL A 40 4.45 15.53 -2.66
C VAL A 40 3.64 16.73 -3.17
N VAL A 41 2.79 16.53 -4.17
CA VAL A 41 1.92 17.59 -4.70
C VAL A 41 0.97 18.10 -3.61
N SER A 42 0.30 17.21 -2.88
CA SER A 42 -0.56 17.59 -1.77
C SER A 42 0.21 18.31 -0.67
N ASN A 43 1.43 17.90 -0.34
CA ASN A 43 2.27 18.57 0.66
C ASN A 43 2.66 19.99 0.22
N ILE A 44 2.97 20.20 -1.06
CA ILE A 44 3.28 21.52 -1.63
C ILE A 44 2.04 22.41 -1.68
N VAL A 45 0.90 21.88 -2.13
CA VAL A 45 -0.34 22.64 -2.32
C VAL A 45 -0.98 22.99 -0.98
N PHE A 46 -1.05 22.05 -0.05
CA PHE A 46 -1.69 22.25 1.25
C PHE A 46 -0.71 22.68 2.36
N LYS A 47 0.60 22.77 2.09
CA LYS A 47 1.65 23.04 3.09
C LYS A 47 1.54 22.14 4.33
N LEU A 48 1.20 20.87 4.13
CA LEU A 48 0.88 19.95 5.24
C LEU A 48 2.11 19.58 6.08
N GLY A 49 3.34 19.83 5.62
CA GLY A 49 4.53 19.50 6.42
C GLY A 49 4.61 18.02 6.78
N ILE A 50 3.98 17.16 5.96
CA ILE A 50 3.90 15.71 6.20
C ILE A 50 5.31 15.17 6.31
N SER A 51 5.60 14.51 7.42
CA SER A 51 6.90 13.88 7.61
C SER A 51 7.02 12.67 6.68
N TYR A 52 8.01 12.67 5.78
CA TYR A 52 8.32 11.55 4.90
C TYR A 52 9.01 10.43 5.69
N SER A 53 8.27 9.82 6.62
CA SER A 53 8.75 8.68 7.41
C SER A 53 8.76 7.40 6.57
N ALA A 54 9.61 6.44 6.96
CA ALA A 54 9.69 5.12 6.32
C ALA A 54 8.31 4.43 6.28
N PHE A 55 7.46 4.66 7.28
CA PHE A 55 6.09 4.14 7.31
C PHE A 55 5.21 4.73 6.21
N VAL A 56 5.29 6.04 5.94
CA VAL A 56 4.51 6.70 4.88
C VAL A 56 4.90 6.14 3.52
N LEU A 57 6.21 5.97 3.29
CA LEU A 57 6.70 5.34 2.06
C LEU A 57 6.18 3.92 1.91
N LEU A 58 6.12 3.14 3.00
CA LEU A 58 5.63 1.77 2.97
C LEU A 58 4.12 1.70 2.67
N ILE A 59 3.32 2.59 3.27
CA ILE A 59 1.88 2.67 3.05
C ILE A 59 1.57 3.13 1.63
N CYS A 60 2.29 4.14 1.12
CA CYS A 60 2.23 4.54 -0.29
C CYS A 60 2.77 3.45 -1.22
N ALA A 61 3.72 2.62 -0.80
CA ALA A 61 4.20 1.55 -1.65
C ALA A 61 3.18 0.42 -1.80
N LEU A 62 2.58 0.01 -0.69
CA LEU A 62 1.55 -1.03 -0.63
C LEU A 62 0.21 -0.58 -1.21
N GLY A 63 -0.19 0.67 -0.94
CA GLY A 63 -1.50 1.22 -1.31
C GLY A 63 -1.48 2.21 -2.48
N GLY A 64 -0.36 2.88 -2.76
CA GLY A 64 -0.22 3.91 -3.80
C GLY A 64 -1.24 5.03 -3.73
N ILE A 65 -2.09 5.22 -4.75
CA ILE A 65 -3.08 6.32 -4.76
C ILE A 65 -3.99 6.26 -3.52
N PRO A 66 -4.69 5.16 -3.20
CA PRO A 66 -5.47 5.08 -1.97
C PRO A 66 -4.59 5.16 -0.71
N GLY A 67 -3.34 4.72 -0.75
CA GLY A 67 -2.39 4.88 0.35
C GLY A 67 -2.05 6.34 0.66
N ALA A 68 -1.79 7.14 -0.38
CA ALA A 68 -1.52 8.58 -0.27
C ALA A 68 -2.74 9.33 0.26
N VAL A 69 -3.94 9.01 -0.22
CA VAL A 69 -5.19 9.59 0.28
C VAL A 69 -5.38 9.29 1.76
N LEU A 70 -5.05 8.07 2.21
CA LEU A 70 -5.18 7.66 3.61
C LEU A 70 -4.20 8.42 4.51
N VAL A 71 -2.96 8.63 4.06
CA VAL A 71 -1.96 9.43 4.79
C VAL A 71 -2.39 10.89 4.89
N ILE A 72 -2.89 11.48 3.79
CA ILE A 72 -3.42 12.85 3.79
C ILE A 72 -4.58 12.98 4.77
N LEU A 73 -5.48 11.98 4.80
CA LEU A 73 -6.61 11.97 5.70
C LEU A 73 -6.17 11.88 7.17
N LEU A 74 -5.24 10.98 7.51
CA LEU A 74 -4.69 10.86 8.86
C LEU A 74 -4.01 12.16 9.34
N HIS A 75 -3.30 12.83 8.44
CA HIS A 75 -2.67 14.11 8.72
C HIS A 75 -3.71 15.21 8.98
N VAL A 76 -4.77 15.29 8.14
CA VAL A 76 -5.87 16.25 8.32
C VAL A 76 -6.61 16.03 9.64
N LEU A 77 -6.78 14.77 10.08
CA LEU A 77 -7.35 14.46 11.38
C LEU A 77 -6.36 14.64 12.56
N ARG A 78 -5.11 15.06 12.32
CA ARG A 78 -4.03 15.25 13.33
C ARG A 78 -3.73 14.01 14.19
N ILE A 79 -4.08 12.82 13.70
CA ILE A 79 -3.90 11.55 14.43
C ILE A 79 -2.53 10.95 14.17
N ALA A 80 -1.99 11.12 12.95
CA ALA A 80 -0.66 10.64 12.57
C ALA A 80 -0.13 11.32 11.29
N PHE A 81 1.19 11.51 11.25
CA PHE A 81 2.02 12.14 10.20
C PHE A 81 1.85 13.64 10.06
#